data_AF-A0A0M2KI70-F1
#
_entry.id   AF-A0A0M2KI70-F1
#
_cell.length_a   1.000
_cell.length_b   1.000
_cell.length_c   1.000
_cell.angle_alpha   90.00
_cell.angle_beta   90.00
_cell.angle_gamma   90.00
#
_symmetry.space_group_name_H-M   'P 1'
#
loop_
_entity.id
_entity.type
_entity.pdbx_description
1 polymer ?
#
loop_
_entity_poly.entity_id
_entity_poly.type
_entity_poly.pdbx_seq_one_letter_code
_entity_poly.pdbx_strand_id
1 'polypeptide(L)'
;MAKNSTYVIGCKLPNGLSFRHDDKVITLAGANSSALVNGFGMTKDVPADAWEAFEKNHADSKFIKNGIVFAVSDEKSLADASLERENVKTGLEQASKESANVKEDKGG
;
A
#
# COMPACT_ATOMS: atom_id res chain seq x y z
N MET A 1 12.94 20.06 -9.15
CA MET A 1 12.57 19.39 -7.88
C MET A 1 13.37 18.10 -7.85
N ALA A 2 14.27 17.91 -6.88
CA ALA A 2 15.08 16.69 -6.84
C ALA A 2 14.15 15.49 -6.60
N LYS A 3 14.03 14.60 -7.59
CA LYS A 3 13.32 13.33 -7.41
C LYS A 3 14.12 12.54 -6.39
N ASN A 4 13.52 12.14 -5.27
CA ASN A 4 14.14 11.16 -4.39
C ASN A 4 14.44 9.91 -5.22
N SER A 5 15.65 9.36 -5.12
CA SER A 5 15.98 8.11 -5.83
C SER A 5 15.19 6.92 -5.28
N THR A 6 14.83 7.01 -3.99
CA THR A 6 14.10 5.98 -3.25
C THR A 6 13.12 6.61 -2.27
N TYR A 7 12.02 5.92 -2.01
CA TYR A 7 11.03 6.27 -1.00
C TYR A 7 10.98 5.23 0.11
N VAL A 8 10.45 5.65 1.25
CA VAL A 8 9.99 4.77 2.31
C VAL A 8 8.48 4.62 2.14
N ILE A 9 8.00 3.38 2.06
CA ILE A 9 6.60 3.07 1.83
C ILE A 9 5.98 2.54 3.12
N GLY A 10 4.85 3.13 3.50
CA GLY A 10 3.95 2.63 4.54
C GLY A 10 2.84 1.80 3.94
N CYS A 11 2.60 0.60 4.47
CA CYS A 11 1.52 -0.26 4.01
C CYS A 11 0.78 -0.92 5.18
N LYS A 12 -0.49 -0.57 5.37
CA LYS A 12 -1.37 -1.13 6.42
C LYS A 12 -2.10 -2.40 6.00
N LEU A 13 -1.87 -2.90 4.79
CA LEU A 13 -2.50 -4.13 4.35
C LEU A 13 -2.00 -5.31 5.19
N PRO A 14 -2.88 -6.24 5.62
CA PRO A 14 -2.50 -7.30 6.55
C PRO A 14 -1.41 -8.20 5.97
N ASN A 15 -1.45 -8.52 4.68
CA ASN A 15 -0.44 -9.35 4.01
C ASN A 15 0.65 -8.55 3.27
N GLY A 16 0.65 -7.22 3.41
CA GLY A 16 1.49 -6.34 2.61
C GLY A 16 1.01 -6.24 1.16
N LEU A 17 1.89 -5.79 0.28
CA LEU A 17 1.61 -5.66 -1.14
C LEU A 17 2.86 -5.92 -1.96
N SER A 18 2.80 -6.82 -2.94
CA SER A 18 3.89 -7.04 -3.87
C SER A 18 3.49 -6.60 -5.27
N PHE A 19 4.42 -5.97 -5.96
CA PHE A 19 4.24 -5.56 -7.35
C PHE A 19 5.52 -5.81 -8.13
N ARG A 20 5.37 -6.12 -9.42
CA ARG A 20 6.50 -6.31 -10.32
C ARG A 20 6.85 -4.98 -10.95
N HIS A 21 8.12 -4.62 -10.91
CA HIS A 21 8.68 -3.51 -11.64
C HIS A 21 9.85 -4.03 -12.46
N ASP A 22 9.70 -3.97 -13.79
CA ASP A 22 10.63 -4.58 -14.74
C ASP A 22 10.79 -6.09 -14.44
N ASP A 23 12.02 -6.59 -14.28
CA ASP A 23 12.27 -7.98 -13.90
C ASP A 23 12.26 -8.26 -12.38
N LYS A 24 12.05 -7.22 -11.55
CA LYS A 24 12.13 -7.34 -10.09
C LYS A 24 10.74 -7.35 -9.45
N VAL A 25 10.58 -8.19 -8.42
CA VAL A 25 9.39 -8.17 -7.56
C VAL A 25 9.73 -7.37 -6.31
N ILE A 26 9.03 -6.26 -6.11
CA ILE A 26 9.13 -5.41 -4.92
C ILE A 26 8.03 -5.84 -3.97
N THR A 27 8.39 -6.19 -2.74
CA THR A 27 7.44 -6.59 -1.70
C THR A 27 7.42 -5.54 -0.59
N LEU A 28 6.26 -4.92 -0.40
CA LEU A 28 5.98 -3.97 0.66
C LEU A 28 5.50 -4.74 1.89
N ALA A 29 6.17 -4.51 3.02
CA ALA A 29 5.80 -5.03 4.32
C ALA A 29 4.39 -4.58 4.72
N GLY A 30 3.55 -5.52 5.16
CA GLY A 30 2.22 -5.23 5.69
C GLY A 30 2.17 -5.14 7.20
N ALA A 31 0.95 -5.10 7.73
CA ALA A 31 0.70 -5.17 9.17
C ALA A 31 1.08 -6.53 9.81
N ASN A 32 1.36 -7.57 9.00
CA ASN A 32 1.93 -8.84 9.46
C ASN A 32 3.46 -8.81 9.65
N SER A 33 4.13 -7.74 9.23
CA SER A 33 5.59 -7.65 9.29
C SER A 33 6.06 -7.26 10.69
N SER A 34 7.33 -7.51 10.99
CA SER A 34 7.94 -7.10 12.27
C SER A 34 8.30 -5.62 12.30
N ALA A 35 8.52 -5.01 11.13
CA ALA A 35 8.86 -3.60 10.99
C ALA A 35 7.59 -2.76 10.82
N LEU A 36 6.88 -2.50 11.92
CA LEU A 36 5.64 -1.73 11.94
C LEU A 36 5.84 -0.33 12.50
N VAL A 37 5.17 0.64 11.91
CA VAL A 37 5.08 2.02 12.36
C VAL A 37 3.59 2.37 12.46
N ASN A 38 3.07 2.53 13.68
CA ASN A 38 1.65 2.81 13.94
C ASN A 38 0.67 1.86 13.19
N GLY A 39 1.02 0.58 13.05
CA GLY A 39 0.22 -0.43 12.34
C GLY A 39 0.41 -0.49 10.83
N PHE A 40 1.34 0.30 10.27
CA PHE A 40 1.77 0.22 8.87
C PHE A 40 3.10 -0.50 8.78
N GLY A 41 3.22 -1.47 7.89
CA GLY A 41 4.51 -2.07 7.56
C GLY A 41 5.38 -1.08 6.81
N MET A 42 6.62 -0.94 7.27
CA MET A 42 7.61 -0.03 6.71
C MET A 42 8.53 -0.75 5.74
N THR A 43 8.62 -0.23 4.51
CA THR A 43 9.56 -0.73 3.50
C THR A 43 10.45 0.41 3.04
N LYS A 44 11.75 0.31 3.29
CA LYS A 44 12.76 1.28 2.86
C LYS A 44 13.38 0.88 1.53
N ASP A 45 14.08 1.83 0.90
CA ASP A 45 14.84 1.62 -0.34
C ASP A 45 13.96 1.24 -1.54
N VAL A 46 12.69 1.68 -1.56
CA VAL A 46 11.81 1.41 -2.71
C VAL A 46 12.15 2.39 -3.83
N PRO A 47 12.48 1.92 -5.05
CA PRO A 47 12.81 2.79 -6.15
C PRO A 47 11.67 3.76 -6.46
N ALA A 48 11.97 5.05 -6.57
CA ALA A 48 10.93 6.06 -6.80
C ALA A 48 10.18 5.82 -8.11
N ASP A 49 10.89 5.48 -9.20
CA ASP A 49 10.26 5.18 -10.49
C ASP A 49 9.27 4.01 -10.40
N ALA A 50 9.64 2.97 -9.64
CA ALA A 50 8.78 1.81 -9.42
C ALA A 50 7.51 2.17 -8.64
N TRP A 51 7.66 2.95 -7.57
CA TRP A 51 6.53 3.43 -6.79
C TRP A 51 5.63 4.37 -7.60
N GLU A 52 6.19 5.35 -8.31
CA GLU A 52 5.42 6.32 -9.10
C GLU A 52 4.63 5.62 -10.22
N ALA A 53 5.23 4.64 -10.90
CA ALA A 53 4.52 3.83 -11.89
C ALA A 53 3.39 3.03 -11.27
N PHE A 54 3.63 2.39 -10.11
CA PHE A 54 2.62 1.64 -9.37
C PHE A 54 1.49 2.54 -8.88
N GLU A 55 1.81 3.66 -8.20
CA GLU A 55 0.86 4.64 -7.70
C GLU A 55 0.02 5.20 -8.84
N LYS A 56 0.63 5.54 -9.98
CA LYS A 56 -0.12 6.02 -11.15
C LYS A 56 -1.06 4.96 -11.70
N ASN A 57 -0.63 3.71 -11.79
CA ASN A 57 -1.45 2.60 -12.30
C ASN A 57 -2.58 2.23 -11.33
N HIS A 58 -2.35 2.42 -10.02
CA HIS A 58 -3.28 2.10 -8.95
C HIS A 58 -3.87 3.36 -8.28
N ALA A 59 -3.80 4.52 -8.93
CA ALA A 59 -4.21 5.80 -8.33
C ALA A 59 -5.69 5.80 -7.96
N ASP A 60 -6.51 5.06 -8.71
CA ASP A 60 -7.93 4.91 -8.42
C ASP A 60 -8.25 3.78 -7.42
N SER A 61 -7.25 2.99 -7.03
CA SER A 61 -7.43 1.92 -6.05
C SER A 61 -7.70 2.51 -4.67
N LYS A 62 -8.63 1.90 -3.94
CA LYS A 62 -9.04 2.35 -2.60
C LYS A 62 -7.87 2.44 -1.63
N PHE A 63 -6.85 1.59 -1.78
CA PHE A 63 -5.67 1.60 -0.91
C PHE A 63 -4.73 2.78 -1.13
N ILE A 64 -4.66 3.33 -2.34
CA ILE A 64 -3.93 4.58 -2.61
C ILE A 64 -4.81 5.77 -2.19
N LYS A 65 -6.06 5.82 -2.65
CA LYS A 65 -6.97 6.97 -2.39
C LYS A 65 -7.23 7.21 -0.91
N ASN A 66 -7.30 6.15 -0.13
CA ASN A 66 -7.57 6.21 1.31
C ASN A 66 -6.29 6.34 2.14
N GLY A 67 -5.10 6.30 1.52
CA GLY A 67 -3.82 6.38 2.23
C GLY A 67 -3.52 5.13 3.07
N ILE A 68 -3.97 3.96 2.65
CA ILE A 68 -3.61 2.67 3.26
C ILE A 68 -2.17 2.29 2.87
N VAL A 69 -1.80 2.64 1.64
CA VAL A 69 -0.44 2.52 1.12
C VAL A 69 -0.01 3.88 0.59
N PHE A 70 1.14 4.37 1.05
CA PHE A 70 1.64 5.69 0.67
C PHE A 70 3.17 5.75 0.75
N ALA A 71 3.77 6.61 -0.07
CA ALA A 71 5.20 6.89 -0.04
C ALA A 71 5.51 8.15 0.75
N VAL A 72 6.67 8.14 1.40
CA VAL A 72 7.27 9.30 2.05
C VAL A 72 8.77 9.36 1.78
N SER A 73 9.35 10.54 1.98
CA SER A 73 10.78 10.78 1.78
C SER A 73 11.66 10.10 2.83
N ASP A 74 11.16 9.91 4.05
CA ASP A 74 11.92 9.47 5.22
C ASP A 74 11.04 8.82 6.29
N GLU A 75 11.67 8.04 7.18
CA GLU A 75 11.01 7.27 8.24
C GLU A 75 10.24 8.15 9.24
N LYS A 76 10.71 9.37 9.47
CA LYS A 76 10.01 10.32 10.35
C LYS A 76 8.67 10.73 9.75
N SER A 77 8.70 11.17 8.48
CA SER A 77 7.48 11.46 7.73
C SER A 77 6.54 10.25 7.66
N LEU A 78 7.08 9.03 7.64
CA LEU A 78 6.26 7.81 7.69
C LEU A 78 5.51 7.73 9.02
N ALA A 79 6.19 7.96 10.14
CA ALA A 79 5.57 7.88 11.46
C ALA A 79 4.45 8.91 11.63
N ASP A 80 4.72 10.17 11.26
CA ASP A 80 3.73 11.26 11.28
C ASP A 80 2.53 10.92 10.37
N ALA A 81 2.78 10.54 9.11
CA ALA A 81 1.73 10.21 8.17
C ALA A 81 0.92 8.97 8.58
N SER A 82 1.58 7.96 9.16
CA SER A 82 0.94 6.75 9.66
C SER A 82 0.05 7.05 10.87
N LEU A 83 0.46 7.96 11.74
CA LEU A 83 -0.33 8.41 12.89
C LEU A 83 -1.62 9.08 12.43
N GLU A 84 -1.54 10.02 11.48
CA GLU A 84 -2.75 10.66 10.92
C GLU A 84 -3.70 9.66 10.24
N ARG A 85 -3.16 8.55 9.73
CA ARG A 85 -3.89 7.51 8.98
C ARG A 85 -4.18 6.26 9.83
N GLU A 86 -3.87 6.27 11.13
CA GLU A 86 -4.04 5.11 12.00
C GLU A 86 -5.52 4.71 12.12
N ASN A 87 -6.43 5.69 12.04
CA ASN A 87 -7.87 5.48 12.12
C ASN A 87 -8.52 5.23 10.75
N VAL A 88 -7.74 5.28 9.67
CA VAL A 88 -8.25 4.96 8.33
C VAL A 88 -8.60 3.47 8.26
N LYS A 89 -9.88 3.19 8.01
CA LYS A 89 -10.39 1.85 7.75
C LYS A 89 -9.89 1.38 6.40
N THR A 90 -9.29 0.19 6.34
CA THR A 90 -8.69 -0.28 5.09
C THR A 90 -9.72 -0.68 4.03
N GLY A 91 -11.00 -0.74 4.39
CA GLY A 91 -12.08 -1.24 3.54
C GLY A 91 -12.02 -2.75 3.30
N LEU A 92 -10.90 -3.41 3.65
CA LEU A 92 -10.75 -4.86 3.67
C LEU A 92 -11.24 -5.51 4.96
N GLU A 93 -11.61 -4.72 5.97
CA GLU A 93 -12.17 -5.21 7.23
C GLU A 93 -13.52 -5.93 7.01
N GLN A 94 -14.23 -5.66 5.92
CA GLN A 94 -15.52 -6.30 5.58
C GLN A 94 -15.39 -7.49 4.60
N ALA A 95 -14.19 -7.77 4.08
CA ALA A 95 -13.98 -8.92 3.19
C ALA A 95 -14.01 -10.28 3.93
N SER A 96 -14.19 -10.26 5.26
CA SER A 96 -14.33 -11.44 6.11
C SER A 96 -15.79 -11.64 6.58
N LYS A 97 -16.79 -11.55 5.69
CA LYS A 97 -18.04 -12.31 5.91
C LYS A 97 -18.90 -12.51 4.67
N GLU A 98 -19.25 -11.49 3.90
CA GLU A 98 -20.30 -11.64 2.88
C GLU A 98 -20.05 -10.65 1.74
N SER A 99 -19.60 -11.15 0.59
CA SER A 99 -19.93 -10.67 -0.78
C SER A 99 -18.99 -11.30 -1.81
N ALA A 100 -19.01 -12.63 -1.90
CA ALA A 100 -18.76 -13.31 -3.17
C ALA A 100 -20.12 -13.55 -3.85
N ASN A 101 -20.89 -12.48 -4.11
CA ASN A 101 -21.92 -12.56 -5.14
C ASN A 101 -21.24 -12.20 -6.46
N VAL A 102 -20.45 -13.16 -6.96
CA VAL A 102 -20.13 -13.23 -8.38
C VAL A 102 -21.48 -13.31 -9.08
N LYS A 103 -21.84 -12.23 -9.78
CA LYS A 103 -22.95 -12.32 -10.75
C LYS A 103 -22.49 -13.33 -11.79
N GLU A 104 -23.06 -14.53 -11.72
CA GLU A 104 -23.08 -15.49 -12.80
C GLU A 104 -23.74 -14.78 -13.99
N ASP A 105 -22.91 -14.36 -14.95
CA ASP A 105 -23.34 -13.96 -16.27
C ASP A 105 -23.90 -15.21 -16.96
N LYS A 106 -25.22 -15.43 -16.80
CA LYS A 106 -25.95 -16.37 -17.64
C LYS A 106 -26.29 -15.68 -18.94
N GLY A 107 -25.41 -15.84 -19.92
CA GLY A 107 -25.83 -15.91 -21.31
C GLY A 107 -26.71 -17.14 -21.52
N GLY A 108 -27.90 -16.93 -22.07
CA GLY A 108 -28.89 -17.95 -22.43
C GLY A 108 -30.10 -17.31 -23.08
#